data_AF-V2WY68-F1
#
_entry.id   AF-V2WY68-F1
#
_cell.length_a   1.000
_cell.length_b   1.000
_cell.length_c   1.000
_cell.angle_alpha   90.00
_cell.angle_beta   90.00
_cell.angle_gamma   90.00
#
_symmetry.space_group_name_H-M   'P 1'
#
loop_
_entity.id
_entity.type
_entity.pdbx_description
1 polymer ?
#
loop_
_entity_poly.entity_id
_entity_poly.type
_entity_poly.pdbx_seq_one_letter_code
_entity_poly.pdbx_strand_id
1 'polypeptide(L)'
;MLPGNHRMLSGPNDSLASLPTTSGRSLFSKTDTDATSFGTLTGPGSLAGKAIYKLGKATIKGVEQIVISRRLFVISNHFPHENRAEIQGIQQMYADLLELSRKSMYSKSIRNQALRILLRQIGIRHINYLLQSLSTWPKVELKLLVSDILAIFDPFLPRSQLKNAHLHDPILQSYRTHVPKWDDHFLLPLVDFLDQVALINEDRCIAILESGTLDFMLHLYLTGFHDPAPSAGRTNATGSSALLGACNAFLVTAQQNTFGAELIRLHEISSIWSVHPVLAFHDSKGDWSTREQFWRKADRTAIKWRISSIFDLMMDVKRNLNLDTAFNALVDCFELISSRYDDDIVYRALRSLHRAIIRNPEASGQYVVGRAMAAYLSASPEGYIFDTLNRVVELAGLMSTGSTFRLFGFEDDGPTFTLDAVIHFIEWITSISESDEDHRRIVLATNIVHLAEQTLEDLDESFFDDTVSFKDLVNDYWKEKDVELYCAVYGPDSVNAPIHVHVLRWSLIVLKDQVEGRRFRILSLPDDWWHSDHITDVDLVYDWIYNE
;
A
#
# COMPACT_ATOMS: atom_id res chain seq x y z
N MET A 1 -4.24 54.70 39.36
CA MET A 1 -5.17 55.85 39.26
C MET A 1 -6.29 55.42 38.33
N LEU A 2 -7.32 54.75 38.87
CA LEU A 2 -8.61 55.27 39.41
C LEU A 2 -9.75 54.93 38.40
N PRO A 3 -11.00 54.70 38.85
CA PRO A 3 -11.55 53.34 38.93
C PRO A 3 -13.04 53.23 38.49
N GLY A 4 -13.64 52.05 38.68
CA GLY A 4 -15.11 51.84 38.72
C GLY A 4 -15.54 50.64 37.89
N ASN A 5 -16.49 49.79 38.27
CA ASN A 5 -17.42 49.81 39.39
C ASN A 5 -17.92 48.38 39.66
N HIS A 6 -18.20 48.11 40.93
CA HIS A 6 -18.90 46.94 41.43
C HIS A 6 -20.29 46.77 40.81
N ARG A 7 -20.67 45.52 40.50
CA ARG A 7 -22.07 45.10 40.57
C ARG A 7 -22.16 43.66 41.07
N MET A 8 -22.56 43.53 42.33
CA MET A 8 -23.09 42.31 42.92
C MET A 8 -24.45 42.00 42.31
N LEU A 9 -24.64 40.76 41.86
CA LEU A 9 -25.96 40.14 41.79
C LEU A 9 -25.86 38.77 42.46
N SER A 10 -26.50 38.70 43.61
CA SER A 10 -26.74 37.52 44.43
C SER A 10 -27.99 36.79 43.94
N GLY A 11 -27.93 35.46 43.90
CA GLY A 11 -29.07 34.55 43.99
C GLY A 11 -29.04 33.43 42.94
N PRO A 12 -29.76 32.31 43.16
CA PRO A 12 -30.00 31.57 44.40
C PRO A 12 -29.40 30.14 44.32
N ASN A 13 -29.42 29.44 45.47
CA ASN A 13 -28.99 28.06 45.64
C ASN A 13 -29.64 27.09 44.64
N ASP A 14 -28.80 26.39 43.86
CA ASP A 14 -29.12 25.07 43.28
C ASP A 14 -28.13 24.03 43.83
N SER A 15 -28.41 23.62 45.06
CA SER A 15 -27.81 22.48 45.72
C SER A 15 -28.46 21.19 45.22
N LEU A 16 -27.98 20.64 44.11
CA LEU A 16 -28.44 19.32 43.61
C LEU A 16 -27.43 18.67 42.64
N ALA A 17 -26.19 18.40 43.07
CA ALA A 17 -25.30 17.46 42.36
C ALA A 17 -24.10 17.01 43.21
N SER A 18 -24.33 16.36 44.34
CA SER A 18 -23.30 15.54 45.00
C SER A 18 -23.84 14.11 45.15
N LEU A 19 -23.81 13.36 44.05
CA LEU A 19 -23.88 11.90 44.14
C LEU A 19 -22.54 11.43 44.72
N PRO A 20 -22.54 10.58 45.77
CA PRO A 20 -21.30 10.11 46.36
C PRO A 20 -20.54 9.31 45.31
N THR A 21 -19.34 9.78 44.96
CA THR A 21 -18.32 9.03 44.24
C THR A 21 -17.89 7.88 45.14
N THR A 22 -18.69 6.81 45.16
CA THR A 22 -18.29 5.55 45.76
C THR A 22 -17.19 5.01 44.86
N SER A 23 -15.94 5.22 45.28
CA SER A 23 -14.78 4.49 44.78
C SER A 23 -15.02 3.01 45.09
N GLY A 24 -15.80 2.37 44.22
CA GLY A 24 -16.05 0.95 44.22
C GLY A 24 -14.76 0.28 43.79
N ARG A 25 -13.87 0.05 44.75
CA ARG A 25 -12.89 -1.03 44.67
C ARG A 25 -13.70 -2.29 44.41
N SER A 26 -13.76 -2.69 43.14
CA SER A 26 -14.37 -3.94 42.69
C SER A 26 -13.59 -5.10 43.29
N LEU A 27 -13.92 -5.43 44.53
CA LEU A 27 -13.66 -6.70 45.19
C LEU A 27 -14.73 -7.70 44.75
N PHE A 28 -14.93 -7.86 43.44
CA PHE A 28 -15.55 -9.09 42.94
C PHE A 28 -14.44 -10.13 42.86
N SER A 29 -14.15 -10.71 44.02
CA SER A 29 -13.65 -12.09 44.09
C SER A 29 -14.61 -12.92 43.26
N LYS A 30 -14.15 -13.32 42.08
CA LYS A 30 -14.80 -14.30 41.24
C LYS A 30 -14.63 -15.62 41.99
N THR A 31 -15.49 -15.88 42.97
CA THR A 31 -15.75 -17.25 43.39
C THR A 31 -16.45 -17.92 42.23
N ASP A 32 -15.66 -18.41 41.28
CA ASP A 32 -15.99 -19.59 40.51
C ASP A 32 -16.09 -20.73 41.54
N THR A 33 -17.18 -20.73 42.30
CA THR A 33 -17.70 -21.95 42.89
C THR A 33 -18.19 -22.75 41.70
N ASP A 34 -17.25 -23.45 41.05
CA ASP A 34 -17.55 -24.72 40.44
C ASP A 34 -18.27 -25.52 41.52
N ALA A 35 -19.59 -25.52 41.39
CA ALA A 35 -20.48 -26.20 42.29
C ALA A 35 -20.06 -27.66 42.25
N THR A 36 -19.32 -28.06 43.28
CA THR A 36 -19.20 -29.44 43.68
C THR A 36 -20.60 -30.03 43.60
N SER A 37 -20.71 -31.11 42.83
CA SER A 37 -21.94 -31.81 42.51
C SER A 37 -22.55 -32.44 43.77
N PHE A 38 -23.04 -31.62 44.70
CA PHE A 38 -23.97 -32.07 45.71
C PHE A 38 -25.31 -32.20 45.00
N GLY A 39 -25.71 -33.46 44.78
CA GLY A 39 -26.98 -33.83 44.16
C GLY A 39 -28.12 -33.01 44.74
N THR A 40 -28.52 -31.97 44.02
CA THR A 40 -29.63 -31.12 44.43
C THR A 40 -30.88 -31.92 44.11
N LEU A 41 -31.49 -32.51 45.14
CA LEU A 41 -32.79 -33.16 45.05
C LEU A 41 -33.74 -32.25 44.24
N THR A 42 -34.23 -32.77 43.12
CA THR A 42 -35.18 -32.13 42.21
C THR A 42 -36.56 -32.07 42.84
N GLY A 43 -36.69 -31.28 43.91
CA GLY A 43 -37.99 -30.91 44.47
C GLY A 43 -38.61 -29.75 43.68
N PRO A 44 -39.94 -29.60 43.68
CA PRO A 44 -40.65 -28.50 42.99
C PRO A 44 -40.14 -27.10 43.41
N GLY A 45 -39.62 -26.95 44.64
CA GLY A 45 -38.98 -25.70 45.09
C GLY A 45 -37.67 -25.35 44.38
N SER A 46 -36.96 -26.33 43.79
CA SER A 46 -35.68 -26.08 43.10
C SER A 46 -35.85 -25.26 41.81
N LEU A 47 -36.97 -25.45 41.11
CA LEU A 47 -37.27 -24.72 39.88
C LEU A 47 -37.67 -23.28 40.18
N ALA A 48 -38.48 -23.06 41.22
CA ALA A 48 -38.81 -21.73 41.72
C ALA A 48 -37.57 -20.98 42.22
N GLY A 49 -36.69 -21.64 43.00
CA GLY A 49 -35.44 -21.05 43.46
C GLY A 49 -34.51 -20.65 42.31
N LYS A 50 -34.37 -21.50 41.28
CA LYS A 50 -33.61 -21.17 40.05
C LYS A 50 -34.23 -20.00 39.28
N ALA A 51 -35.56 -19.92 39.20
CA ALA A 51 -36.26 -18.82 38.54
C ALA A 51 -36.04 -17.49 39.28
N ILE A 52 -36.19 -17.47 40.60
CA ILE A 52 -35.95 -16.28 41.45
C ILE A 52 -34.49 -15.83 41.34
N TYR A 53 -33.53 -16.75 41.40
CA TYR A 53 -32.11 -16.44 41.23
C TYR A 53 -31.81 -15.83 39.84
N LYS A 54 -32.36 -16.42 38.77
CA LYS A 54 -32.21 -15.88 37.41
C LYS A 54 -32.84 -14.50 37.26
N LEU A 55 -34.02 -14.27 37.84
CA LEU A 55 -34.68 -12.98 37.86
C LEU A 55 -33.84 -11.94 38.62
N GLY A 56 -33.35 -12.27 39.82
CA GLY A 56 -32.49 -11.38 40.60
C GLY A 56 -31.22 -11.00 39.83
N LYS A 57 -30.55 -11.97 39.21
CA LYS A 57 -29.37 -11.73 38.35
C LYS A 57 -29.69 -10.84 37.15
N ALA A 58 -30.86 -11.01 36.53
CA ALA A 58 -31.30 -10.18 35.41
C ALA A 58 -31.63 -8.74 35.86
N THR A 59 -32.31 -8.58 37.00
CA THR A 59 -32.64 -7.27 37.56
C THR A 59 -31.39 -6.48 37.93
N ILE A 60 -30.40 -7.11 38.59
CA ILE A 60 -29.12 -6.45 38.93
C ILE A 60 -28.42 -5.96 37.66
N LYS A 61 -28.28 -6.83 36.65
CA LYS A 61 -27.68 -6.45 35.35
C LYS A 61 -28.45 -5.33 34.64
N GLY A 62 -29.78 -5.33 34.73
CA GLY A 62 -30.63 -4.29 34.16
C GLY A 62 -30.42 -2.94 34.82
N VAL A 63 -30.36 -2.90 36.16
CA VAL A 63 -30.11 -1.66 36.92
C VAL A 63 -28.70 -1.13 36.63
N GLU A 64 -27.67 -1.98 36.64
CA GLU A 64 -26.31 -1.61 36.27
C GLU A 64 -26.24 -1.00 34.87
N GLN A 65 -26.91 -1.63 33.89
CA GLN A 65 -26.94 -1.13 32.52
C GLN A 65 -27.61 0.26 32.42
N ILE A 66 -28.69 0.52 33.16
CA ILE A 66 -29.35 1.83 33.19
C ILE A 66 -28.43 2.89 33.80
N VAL A 67 -27.76 2.58 34.92
CA VAL A 67 -26.83 3.49 35.59
C VAL A 67 -25.65 3.84 34.67
N ILE A 68 -25.05 2.83 34.03
CA ILE A 68 -23.95 3.03 33.08
C ILE A 68 -24.41 3.84 31.87
N SER A 69 -25.59 3.54 31.31
CA SER A 69 -26.12 4.26 30.15
C SER A 69 -26.39 5.72 30.48
N ARG A 70 -26.94 6.01 31.67
CA ARG A 70 -27.13 7.39 32.16
C ARG A 70 -25.80 8.11 32.32
N ARG A 71 -24.78 7.44 32.87
CA ARG A 71 -23.43 8.00 33.02
C ARG A 71 -22.81 8.31 31.65
N LEU A 72 -22.87 7.40 30.69
CA LEU A 72 -22.41 7.61 29.32
C LEU A 72 -23.16 8.74 28.62
N PHE A 73 -24.46 8.89 28.86
CA PHE A 73 -25.23 10.00 28.33
C PHE A 73 -24.73 11.34 28.88
N VAL A 74 -24.50 11.45 30.19
CA VAL A 74 -23.93 12.66 30.81
C VAL A 74 -22.54 12.96 30.27
N ILE A 75 -21.67 11.94 30.17
CA ILE A 75 -20.34 12.08 29.57
C ILE A 75 -20.48 12.58 28.12
N SER A 76 -21.33 11.96 27.31
CA SER A 76 -21.50 12.31 25.90
C SER A 76 -21.88 13.77 25.64
N ASN A 77 -22.55 14.43 26.58
CA ASN A 77 -22.91 15.86 26.47
C ASN A 77 -21.69 16.80 26.56
N HIS A 78 -20.55 16.31 27.03
CA HIS A 78 -19.29 17.06 27.14
C HIS A 78 -18.32 16.77 25.99
N PHE A 79 -18.70 15.92 25.03
CA PHE A 79 -17.84 15.51 23.91
C PHE A 79 -18.48 15.82 22.55
N PRO A 80 -17.72 16.39 21.59
CA PRO A 80 -16.30 16.68 21.68
C PRO A 80 -16.04 17.94 22.50
N HIS A 81 -14.83 18.07 23.05
CA HIS A 81 -14.38 19.33 23.66
C HIS A 81 -13.11 19.85 23.00
N GLU A 82 -12.84 21.15 23.15
CA GLU A 82 -11.73 21.85 22.48
C GLU A 82 -10.41 21.88 23.27
N ASN A 83 -10.25 21.08 24.34
CA ASN A 83 -9.22 21.29 25.35
C ASN A 83 -9.22 22.71 25.96
N ARG A 84 -10.29 23.50 25.76
CA ARG A 84 -10.42 24.89 26.19
C ARG A 84 -11.41 24.95 27.35
N ALA A 85 -10.96 25.54 28.46
CA ALA A 85 -11.61 25.62 29.77
C ALA A 85 -11.66 24.29 30.56
N GLU A 86 -11.42 24.39 31.87
CA GLU A 86 -11.46 23.27 32.82
C GLU A 86 -12.88 22.71 32.92
N ILE A 87 -13.21 21.74 32.06
CA ILE A 87 -14.42 20.95 32.22
C ILE A 87 -14.26 20.16 33.53
N GLN A 88 -15.04 20.54 34.53
CA GLN A 88 -14.97 19.92 35.85
C GLN A 88 -15.21 18.41 35.73
N GLY A 89 -14.25 17.61 36.24
CA GLY A 89 -14.34 16.16 36.21
C GLY A 89 -13.99 15.50 34.87
N ILE A 90 -13.46 16.23 33.87
CA ILE A 90 -13.12 15.65 32.56
C ILE A 90 -12.17 14.44 32.65
N GLN A 91 -11.19 14.47 33.56
CA GLN A 91 -10.28 13.34 33.80
C GLN A 91 -11.04 12.09 34.26
N GLN A 92 -12.04 12.24 35.13
CA GLN A 92 -12.87 11.13 35.58
C GLN A 92 -13.74 10.61 34.42
N MET A 93 -14.25 11.50 33.56
CA MET A 93 -15.00 11.08 32.37
C MET A 93 -14.14 10.22 31.44
N TYR A 94 -12.88 10.58 31.21
CA TYR A 94 -11.96 9.74 30.44
C TYR A 94 -11.64 8.42 31.11
N ALA A 95 -11.39 8.41 32.43
CA ALA A 95 -11.19 7.18 33.18
C ALA A 95 -12.40 6.24 33.04
N ASP A 96 -13.62 6.80 33.10
CA ASP A 96 -14.85 6.05 32.90
C ASP A 96 -14.97 5.53 31.46
N LEU A 97 -14.65 6.34 30.45
CA LEU A 97 -14.68 5.91 29.05
C LEU A 97 -13.69 4.78 28.77
N LEU A 98 -12.48 4.87 29.32
CA LEU A 98 -11.46 3.83 29.21
C LEU A 98 -11.91 2.54 29.91
N GLU A 99 -12.48 2.63 31.11
CA GLU A 99 -13.05 1.48 31.81
C GLU A 99 -14.18 0.84 30.99
N LEU A 100 -15.16 1.64 30.56
CA LEU A 100 -16.32 1.19 29.80
C LEU A 100 -15.97 0.66 28.41
N SER A 101 -14.78 0.95 27.90
CA SER A 101 -14.27 0.42 26.63
C SER A 101 -13.68 -1.00 26.74
N ARG A 102 -13.33 -1.46 27.96
CA ARG A 102 -12.67 -2.75 28.20
C ARG A 102 -13.41 -3.92 27.58
N LYS A 103 -12.66 -4.75 26.87
CA LYS A 103 -13.17 -5.99 26.26
C LYS A 103 -13.62 -6.95 27.36
N SER A 104 -14.72 -7.68 27.12
CA SER A 104 -15.33 -8.69 28.02
C SER A 104 -16.00 -8.19 29.31
N MET A 105 -15.68 -7.00 29.81
CA MET A 105 -16.28 -6.46 31.06
C MET A 105 -17.70 -5.89 30.83
N TYR A 106 -17.89 -5.18 29.72
CA TYR A 106 -19.13 -4.47 29.41
C TYR A 106 -19.82 -5.01 28.16
N SER A 107 -21.13 -4.77 28.04
CA SER A 107 -21.90 -5.16 26.86
C SER A 107 -21.35 -4.46 25.60
N LYS A 108 -21.49 -5.12 24.44
CA LYS A 108 -21.04 -4.55 23.15
C LYS A 108 -21.62 -3.15 22.89
N SER A 109 -22.88 -2.91 23.28
CA SER A 109 -23.52 -1.60 23.13
C SER A 109 -22.84 -0.50 23.95
N ILE A 110 -22.54 -0.77 25.23
CA ILE A 110 -21.85 0.18 26.13
C ILE A 110 -20.44 0.46 25.61
N ARG A 111 -19.70 -0.59 25.26
CA ARG A 111 -18.34 -0.47 24.72
C ARG A 111 -18.31 0.36 23.44
N ASN A 112 -19.20 0.05 22.50
CA ASN A 112 -19.29 0.78 21.23
C ASN A 112 -19.63 2.25 21.46
N GLN A 113 -20.49 2.57 22.44
CA GLN A 113 -20.79 3.96 22.78
C GLN A 113 -19.58 4.68 23.41
N ALA A 114 -18.83 4.03 24.30
CA ALA A 114 -17.61 4.59 24.86
C ALA A 114 -16.54 4.83 23.78
N LEU A 115 -16.30 3.84 22.91
CA LEU A 115 -15.37 3.93 21.78
C LEU A 115 -15.77 5.03 20.79
N ARG A 116 -17.07 5.22 20.51
CA ARG A 116 -17.56 6.33 19.69
C ARG A 116 -17.14 7.69 20.22
N ILE A 117 -17.27 7.89 21.54
CA ILE A 117 -16.91 9.13 22.21
C ILE A 117 -15.39 9.34 22.16
N LEU A 118 -14.61 8.29 22.44
CA LEU A 118 -13.14 8.34 22.37
C LEU A 118 -12.65 8.64 20.95
N LEU A 119 -13.15 7.93 19.94
CA LEU A 119 -12.76 8.12 18.55
C LEU A 119 -13.21 9.47 17.99
N ARG A 120 -14.38 9.98 18.39
CA ARG A 120 -14.79 11.35 18.09
C ARG A 120 -13.72 12.36 18.52
N GLN A 121 -13.18 12.17 19.71
CA GLN A 121 -12.16 13.05 20.27
C GLN A 121 -10.79 12.89 19.60
N ILE A 122 -10.40 11.65 19.26
CA ILE A 122 -9.20 11.37 18.46
C ILE A 122 -9.32 12.04 17.09
N GLY A 123 -10.49 11.95 16.45
CA GLY A 123 -10.76 12.55 15.14
C GLY A 123 -10.48 14.06 15.09
N ILE A 124 -10.83 14.81 16.15
CA ILE A 124 -10.55 16.26 16.23
C ILE A 124 -9.15 16.60 16.79
N ARG A 125 -8.28 15.62 17.08
CA ARG A 125 -6.94 15.78 17.68
C ARG A 125 -6.89 16.52 19.04
N HIS A 126 -8.01 16.65 19.73
CA HIS A 126 -8.05 17.30 21.04
C HIS A 126 -7.88 16.28 22.18
N ILE A 127 -6.71 15.66 22.25
CA ILE A 127 -6.47 14.43 23.03
C ILE A 127 -5.70 14.64 24.34
N ASN A 128 -5.36 15.86 24.74
CA ASN A 128 -4.48 16.13 25.89
C ASN A 128 -4.93 15.42 27.19
N TYR A 129 -6.22 15.55 27.54
CA TYR A 129 -6.78 14.89 28.71
C TYR A 129 -6.86 13.35 28.56
N LEU A 130 -7.08 12.85 27.33
CA LEU A 130 -7.03 11.41 27.05
C LEU A 130 -5.63 10.86 27.28
N LEU A 131 -4.60 11.54 26.76
CA LEU A 131 -3.19 11.17 26.96
C LEU A 131 -2.82 11.17 28.45
N GLN A 132 -3.29 12.16 29.22
CA GLN A 132 -3.10 12.18 30.66
C GLN A 132 -3.74 10.95 31.34
N SER A 133 -4.97 10.57 30.98
CA SER A 133 -5.60 9.34 31.50
C SER A 133 -4.89 8.06 31.05
N LEU A 134 -4.39 8.01 29.81
CA LEU A 134 -3.64 6.86 29.30
C LEU A 134 -2.28 6.70 29.96
N SER A 135 -1.67 7.80 30.43
CA SER A 135 -0.38 7.77 31.14
C SER A 135 -0.44 6.95 32.44
N THR A 136 -1.61 6.90 33.09
CA THR A 136 -1.85 6.13 34.33
C THR A 136 -2.58 4.80 34.09
N TRP A 137 -3.04 4.53 32.87
CA TRP A 137 -3.81 3.33 32.54
C TRP A 137 -2.94 2.05 32.53
N PRO A 138 -3.42 0.85 32.87
CA PRO A 138 -2.57 -0.34 32.82
C PRO A 138 -2.03 -0.64 31.40
N LYS A 139 -0.75 -1.03 31.27
CA LYS A 139 -0.08 -1.34 29.98
C LYS A 139 -0.87 -2.33 29.13
N VAL A 140 -1.29 -3.44 29.75
CA VAL A 140 -2.05 -4.51 29.09
C VAL A 140 -3.39 -3.99 28.55
N GLU A 141 -4.08 -3.15 29.31
CA GLU A 141 -5.37 -2.57 28.90
C GLU A 141 -5.21 -1.55 27.77
N LEU A 142 -4.12 -0.78 27.77
CA LEU A 142 -3.78 0.10 26.65
C LEU A 142 -3.55 -0.71 25.36
N LYS A 143 -2.75 -1.78 25.44
CA LYS A 143 -2.49 -2.68 24.32
C LYS A 143 -3.80 -3.25 23.74
N LEU A 144 -4.70 -3.72 24.61
CA LEU A 144 -6.00 -4.25 24.18
C LEU A 144 -6.91 -3.18 23.58
N LEU A 145 -6.95 -1.98 24.17
CA LEU A 145 -7.73 -0.85 23.66
C LEU A 145 -7.26 -0.45 22.26
N VAL A 146 -5.95 -0.29 22.07
CA VAL A 146 -5.38 0.15 20.80
C VAL A 146 -5.57 -0.94 19.75
N SER A 147 -5.36 -2.21 20.08
CA SER A 147 -5.65 -3.33 19.19
C SER A 147 -7.11 -3.33 18.72
N ASP A 148 -8.06 -3.13 19.64
CA ASP A 148 -9.48 -3.03 19.30
C ASP A 148 -9.79 -1.78 18.44
N ILE A 149 -9.07 -0.66 18.63
CA ILE A 149 -9.18 0.54 17.78
C ILE A 149 -8.64 0.26 16.38
N LEU A 150 -7.42 -0.28 16.25
CA LEU A 150 -6.79 -0.58 14.97
C LEU A 150 -7.65 -1.54 14.14
N ALA A 151 -8.27 -2.53 14.78
CA ALA A 151 -9.19 -3.45 14.11
C ALA A 151 -10.42 -2.76 13.47
N ILE A 152 -10.81 -1.56 13.94
CA ILE A 152 -11.89 -0.74 13.35
C ILE A 152 -11.41 -0.01 12.08
N PHE A 153 -10.10 0.09 11.84
CA PHE A 153 -9.52 0.80 10.70
C PHE A 153 -8.73 -0.08 9.74
N ASP A 154 -8.35 -1.29 10.16
CA ASP A 154 -7.57 -2.22 9.37
C ASP A 154 -8.26 -2.53 8.03
N PRO A 155 -7.58 -2.32 6.88
CA PRO A 155 -8.12 -2.62 5.56
C PRO A 155 -8.17 -4.13 5.25
N PHE A 156 -7.36 -4.95 5.93
CA PHE A 156 -7.26 -6.39 5.66
C PHE A 156 -8.24 -7.23 6.47
N LEU A 157 -8.78 -6.69 7.57
CA LEU A 157 -9.77 -7.42 8.34
C LEU A 157 -11.06 -7.61 7.53
N PRO A 158 -11.48 -8.88 7.26
CA PRO A 158 -12.67 -9.16 6.48
C PRO A 158 -13.90 -8.72 7.26
N ARG A 159 -14.36 -7.48 7.02
CA ARG A 159 -15.63 -7.00 7.57
C ARG A 159 -16.77 -7.56 6.75
N SER A 160 -17.04 -8.84 6.98
CA SER A 160 -18.25 -9.55 6.58
C SER A 160 -18.83 -9.10 5.23
N GLN A 161 -18.07 -9.26 4.13
CA GLN A 161 -18.46 -9.30 2.69
C GLN A 161 -19.54 -8.35 2.12
N LEU A 162 -20.22 -7.53 2.91
CA LEU A 162 -21.18 -6.55 2.47
C LEU A 162 -20.38 -5.32 2.12
N LYS A 163 -20.32 -5.04 0.81
CA LYS A 163 -19.65 -3.88 0.19
C LYS A 163 -20.01 -2.52 0.84
N ASN A 164 -21.02 -2.46 1.72
CA ASN A 164 -21.47 -1.25 2.42
C ASN A 164 -21.39 -1.33 3.96
N ALA A 165 -20.93 -2.43 4.57
CA ALA A 165 -20.92 -2.58 6.03
C ALA A 165 -20.08 -1.49 6.71
N HIS A 166 -18.97 -1.07 6.09
CA HIS A 166 -18.11 -0.01 6.59
C HIS A 166 -18.78 1.37 6.63
N LEU A 167 -19.67 1.66 5.67
CA LEU A 167 -20.43 2.92 5.63
C LEU A 167 -21.46 2.98 6.76
N HIS A 168 -21.87 1.83 7.28
CA HIS A 168 -22.88 1.72 8.33
C HIS A 168 -22.30 1.45 9.71
N ASP A 169 -20.97 1.32 9.87
CA ASP A 169 -20.38 1.18 11.20
C ASP A 169 -20.55 2.49 11.99
N PRO A 170 -21.39 2.48 13.04
CA PRO A 170 -21.70 3.68 13.80
C PRO A 170 -20.47 4.27 14.50
N ILE A 171 -19.46 3.44 14.80
CA ILE A 171 -18.20 3.85 15.42
C ILE A 171 -17.34 4.61 14.42
N LEU A 172 -17.08 4.00 13.26
CA LEU A 172 -16.29 4.62 12.20
C LEU A 172 -16.94 5.90 11.68
N GLN A 173 -18.27 5.93 11.55
CA GLN A 173 -18.97 7.14 11.13
C GLN A 173 -18.80 8.27 12.16
N SER A 174 -18.85 7.95 13.45
CA SER A 174 -18.63 8.93 14.53
C SER A 174 -17.22 9.50 14.48
N TYR A 175 -16.21 8.70 14.15
CA TYR A 175 -14.85 9.18 13.91
C TYR A 175 -14.81 10.14 12.72
N ARG A 176 -15.27 9.66 11.55
CA ARG A 176 -15.18 10.38 10.27
C ARG A 176 -15.84 11.74 10.26
N THR A 177 -17.03 11.87 10.85
CA THR A 177 -17.74 13.16 10.86
C THR A 177 -17.01 14.23 11.68
N HIS A 178 -16.00 13.83 12.45
CA HIS A 178 -15.22 14.71 13.32
C HIS A 178 -13.78 14.86 12.86
N VAL A 179 -13.32 14.08 11.87
CA VAL A 179 -12.02 14.36 11.25
C VAL A 179 -12.11 15.70 10.51
N PRO A 180 -11.16 16.62 10.72
CA PRO A 180 -11.14 17.88 10.02
C PRO A 180 -11.26 17.76 8.51
N LYS A 181 -11.93 18.75 7.90
CA LYS A 181 -12.13 18.78 6.45
C LYS A 181 -10.84 19.02 5.67
N TRP A 182 -9.86 19.67 6.30
CA TRP A 182 -8.56 19.99 5.73
C TRP A 182 -7.55 18.83 5.82
N ASP A 183 -7.88 17.74 6.53
CA ASP A 183 -7.03 16.55 6.51
C ASP A 183 -7.20 15.81 5.19
N ASP A 184 -6.10 15.63 4.47
CA ASP A 184 -6.09 14.93 3.19
C ASP A 184 -6.43 13.43 3.33
N HIS A 185 -6.21 12.84 4.52
CA HIS A 185 -6.52 11.45 4.81
C HIS A 185 -7.20 11.29 6.16
N PHE A 186 -8.29 10.53 6.23
CA PHE A 186 -9.08 10.43 7.45
C PHE A 186 -8.37 9.69 8.60
N LEU A 187 -7.41 8.81 8.32
CA LEU A 187 -6.59 8.12 9.34
C LEU A 187 -5.49 8.98 9.98
N LEU A 188 -5.22 10.20 9.47
CA LEU A 188 -4.15 11.04 10.01
C LEU A 188 -4.28 11.27 11.52
N PRO A 189 -5.44 11.70 12.07
CA PRO A 189 -5.59 11.89 13.51
C PRO A 189 -5.38 10.62 14.32
N LEU A 190 -5.62 9.43 13.74
CA LEU A 190 -5.35 8.16 14.42
C LEU A 190 -3.86 7.91 14.54
N VAL A 191 -3.09 8.08 13.45
CA VAL A 191 -1.63 7.89 13.48
C VAL A 191 -0.98 8.94 14.39
N ASP A 192 -1.43 10.20 14.34
CA ASP A 192 -0.97 11.26 15.25
C ASP A 192 -1.25 10.91 16.72
N PHE A 193 -2.39 10.29 17.01
CA PHE A 193 -2.70 9.80 18.36
C PHE A 193 -1.76 8.67 18.79
N LEU A 194 -1.46 7.70 17.93
CA LEU A 194 -0.52 6.62 18.24
C LEU A 194 0.88 7.16 18.55
N ASP A 195 1.35 8.13 17.76
CA ASP A 195 2.62 8.83 17.97
C ASP A 195 2.65 9.57 19.32
N GLN A 196 1.60 10.35 19.62
CA GLN A 196 1.51 11.04 20.90
C GLN A 196 1.44 10.10 22.11
N VAL A 197 0.83 8.90 21.98
CA VAL A 197 0.84 7.90 23.05
C VAL A 197 2.23 7.27 23.20
N ALA A 198 2.93 7.00 22.10
CA ALA A 198 4.29 6.47 22.11
C ALA A 198 5.28 7.45 22.78
N LEU A 199 5.06 8.76 22.62
CA LEU A 199 5.86 9.82 23.26
C LEU A 199 5.67 9.96 24.78
N ILE A 200 4.65 9.34 25.38
CA ILE A 200 4.40 9.47 26.84
C ILE A 200 5.57 8.86 27.64
N ASN A 201 5.95 7.62 27.31
CA ASN A 201 7.12 6.93 27.86
C ASN A 201 7.37 5.60 27.10
N GLU A 202 8.50 4.97 27.39
CA GLU A 202 8.95 3.72 26.77
C GLU A 202 7.94 2.57 26.87
N ASP A 203 7.34 2.36 28.05
CA ASP A 203 6.37 1.29 28.26
C ASP A 203 5.11 1.46 27.40
N ARG A 204 4.70 2.71 27.17
CA ARG A 204 3.57 3.05 26.29
C ARG A 204 3.92 2.80 24.84
N CYS A 205 5.10 3.23 24.39
CA CYS A 205 5.58 2.92 23.05
C CYS A 205 5.56 1.41 22.77
N ILE A 206 6.13 0.61 23.68
CA ILE A 206 6.12 -0.86 23.57
C ILE A 206 4.69 -1.40 23.53
N ALA A 207 3.78 -0.89 24.37
CA ALA A 207 2.38 -1.33 24.38
C ALA A 207 1.65 -1.04 23.06
N ILE A 208 1.93 0.11 22.44
CA ILE A 208 1.39 0.49 21.12
C ILE A 208 1.94 -0.44 20.05
N LEU A 209 3.25 -0.68 20.01
CA LEU A 209 3.87 -1.57 19.03
C LEU A 209 3.31 -2.99 19.14
N GLU A 210 3.25 -3.53 20.36
CA GLU A 210 2.71 -4.86 20.63
C GLU A 210 1.19 -4.99 20.37
N SER A 211 0.45 -3.89 20.19
CA SER A 211 -0.99 -3.92 19.94
C SER A 211 -1.38 -4.27 18.49
N GLY A 212 -0.39 -4.49 17.63
CA GLY A 212 -0.58 -4.72 16.19
C GLY A 212 -0.44 -3.45 15.36
N THR A 213 0.20 -2.41 15.89
CA THR A 213 0.41 -1.15 15.14
C THR A 213 1.29 -1.36 13.92
N LEU A 214 2.32 -2.23 14.03
CA LEU A 214 3.20 -2.53 12.90
C LEU A 214 2.49 -3.36 11.83
N ASP A 215 1.65 -4.31 12.20
CA ASP A 215 0.76 -5.04 11.27
C ASP A 215 -0.19 -4.08 10.56
N PHE A 216 -0.83 -3.18 11.32
CA PHE A 216 -1.72 -2.16 10.76
C PHE A 216 -1.00 -1.25 9.75
N MET A 217 0.20 -0.79 10.07
CA MET A 217 1.01 0.01 9.12
C MET A 217 1.41 -0.79 7.89
N LEU A 218 1.82 -2.05 8.07
CA LEU A 218 2.09 -2.97 6.96
C LEU A 218 0.86 -3.09 6.05
N HIS A 219 -0.34 -3.29 6.59
CA HIS A 219 -1.58 -3.35 5.79
C HIS A 219 -1.88 -2.02 5.07
N LEU A 220 -1.60 -0.87 5.68
CA LEU A 220 -1.69 0.43 5.00
C LEU A 220 -0.72 0.53 3.83
N TYR A 221 0.52 0.08 3.99
CA TYR A 221 1.50 0.06 2.90
C TYR A 221 1.07 -0.87 1.76
N LEU A 222 0.61 -2.07 2.10
CA LEU A 222 0.12 -3.05 1.12
C LEU A 222 -1.12 -2.56 0.37
N THR A 223 -1.89 -1.65 0.95
CA THR A 223 -3.01 -0.97 0.27
C THR A 223 -2.64 0.37 -0.34
N GLY A 224 -1.34 0.70 -0.47
CA GLY A 224 -0.90 1.97 -1.05
C GLY A 224 -1.39 3.21 -0.28
N PHE A 225 -1.69 3.06 1.01
CA PHE A 225 -2.29 4.08 1.85
C PHE A 225 -3.62 4.60 1.28
N HIS A 226 -4.40 3.71 0.67
CA HIS A 226 -5.77 4.02 0.26
C HIS A 226 -6.68 4.18 1.48
N ASP A 227 -7.62 5.11 1.38
CA ASP A 227 -8.65 5.31 2.38
C ASP A 227 -9.64 4.11 2.34
N PRO A 228 -9.73 3.25 3.40
CA PRO A 228 -10.64 2.11 3.40
C PRO A 228 -12.14 2.48 3.42
N ALA A 229 -12.52 3.75 3.60
CA ALA A 229 -13.79 4.19 3.02
C ALA A 229 -13.78 5.69 2.69
N PRO A 230 -13.52 6.03 1.42
CA PRO A 230 -13.38 7.41 0.98
C PRO A 230 -14.69 8.16 1.16
N SER A 231 -14.59 9.40 1.63
CA SER A 231 -15.75 10.29 1.73
C SER A 231 -16.15 10.78 0.34
N ALA A 232 -17.46 10.78 0.03
CA ALA A 232 -17.97 11.32 -1.24
C ALA A 232 -17.43 12.75 -1.46
N GLY A 233 -16.64 12.94 -2.52
CA GLY A 233 -16.06 14.22 -2.90
C GLY A 233 -14.61 14.48 -2.46
N ARG A 234 -13.96 13.57 -1.72
CA ARG A 234 -12.50 13.63 -1.53
C ARG A 234 -11.80 12.79 -2.58
N THR A 235 -10.85 13.39 -3.31
CA THR A 235 -9.94 12.66 -4.18
C THR A 235 -8.88 11.98 -3.32
N ASN A 236 -8.74 10.66 -3.43
CA ASN A 236 -7.81 9.85 -2.61
C ASN A 236 -6.32 10.20 -2.80
N ALA A 237 -5.99 10.99 -3.83
CA ALA A 237 -4.63 11.21 -4.31
C ALA A 237 -3.70 11.94 -3.32
N THR A 238 -4.13 13.04 -2.69
CA THR A 238 -3.24 13.83 -1.79
C THR A 238 -3.09 13.21 -0.41
N GLY A 239 -4.07 12.41 0.03
CA GLY A 239 -4.11 11.81 1.36
C GLY A 239 -2.98 10.84 1.64
N SER A 240 -2.63 10.01 0.66
CA SER A 240 -1.66 8.93 0.87
C SER A 240 -0.27 9.43 1.26
N SER A 241 0.19 10.57 0.72
CA SER A 241 1.51 11.13 1.07
C SER A 241 1.55 11.70 2.48
N ALA A 242 0.49 12.39 2.91
CA ALA A 242 0.41 12.90 4.27
C ALA A 242 0.36 11.74 5.29
N LEU A 243 -0.43 10.71 5.01
CA LEU A 243 -0.52 9.53 5.87
C LEU A 243 0.82 8.78 5.95
N LEU A 244 1.50 8.56 4.82
CA LEU A 244 2.84 7.98 4.80
C LEU A 244 3.82 8.80 5.63
N GLY A 245 3.77 10.14 5.52
CA GLY A 245 4.58 11.04 6.34
C GLY A 245 4.33 10.87 7.84
N ALA A 246 3.06 10.76 8.25
CA ALA A 246 2.69 10.52 9.65
C ALA A 246 3.15 9.12 10.13
N CYS A 247 3.00 8.08 9.32
CA CYS A 247 3.52 6.74 9.64
C CYS A 247 5.05 6.75 9.79
N ASN A 248 5.76 7.48 8.91
CA ASN A 248 7.21 7.63 9.03
C ASN A 248 7.59 8.36 10.32
N ALA A 249 6.89 9.43 10.68
CA ALA A 249 7.13 10.16 11.93
C ALA A 249 6.95 9.24 13.15
N PHE A 250 5.86 8.46 13.19
CA PHE A 250 5.63 7.46 14.24
C PHE A 250 6.77 6.43 14.33
N LEU A 251 7.22 5.89 13.19
CA LEU A 251 8.31 4.91 13.17
C LEU A 251 9.63 5.52 13.67
N VAL A 252 9.93 6.77 13.30
CA VAL A 252 11.09 7.50 13.83
C VAL A 252 10.98 7.66 15.34
N THR A 253 9.82 8.08 15.86
CA THR A 253 9.57 8.17 17.31
C THR A 253 9.79 6.81 17.99
N ALA A 254 9.23 5.74 17.43
CA ALA A 254 9.35 4.40 17.99
C ALA A 254 10.79 3.86 17.97
N GLN A 255 11.59 4.22 16.96
CA GLN A 255 13.02 3.87 16.88
C GLN A 255 13.89 4.59 17.90
N GLN A 256 13.48 5.77 18.40
CA GLN A 256 14.21 6.44 19.48
C GLN A 256 14.18 5.64 20.79
N ASN A 257 13.25 4.69 20.92
CA ASN A 257 13.21 3.74 22.02
C ASN A 257 14.00 2.46 21.68
N THR A 258 14.91 2.03 22.56
CA THR A 258 15.75 0.83 22.33
C THR A 258 14.92 -0.44 22.08
N PHE A 259 13.87 -0.68 22.87
CA PHE A 259 12.99 -1.84 22.68
C PHE A 259 12.07 -1.66 21.48
N GLY A 260 11.62 -0.44 21.20
CA GLY A 260 10.82 -0.12 20.02
C GLY A 260 11.58 -0.36 18.73
N ALA A 261 12.84 0.07 18.65
CA ALA A 261 13.74 -0.22 17.54
C ALA A 261 13.92 -1.73 17.33
N GLU A 262 14.11 -2.50 18.41
CA GLU A 262 14.23 -3.95 18.33
C GLU A 262 12.93 -4.62 17.85
N LEU A 263 11.77 -4.19 18.35
CA LEU A 263 10.47 -4.69 17.88
C LEU A 263 10.25 -4.40 16.39
N ILE A 264 10.62 -3.21 15.91
CA ILE A 264 10.50 -2.86 14.50
C ILE A 264 11.45 -3.72 13.65
N ARG A 265 12.70 -3.88 14.09
CA ARG A 265 13.73 -4.71 13.40
C ARG A 265 13.32 -6.18 13.29
N LEU A 266 12.58 -6.69 14.28
CA LEU A 266 12.08 -8.07 14.28
C LEU A 266 10.78 -8.24 13.47
N HIS A 267 10.12 -7.15 13.10
CA HIS A 267 8.83 -7.18 12.42
C HIS A 267 9.00 -7.14 10.90
N GLU A 268 8.09 -7.81 10.16
CA GLU A 268 8.12 -7.93 8.70
C GLU A 268 8.08 -6.59 7.95
N ILE A 269 7.52 -5.55 8.59
CA ILE A 269 7.49 -4.18 8.07
C ILE A 269 8.90 -3.66 7.74
N SER A 270 9.92 -4.01 8.55
CA SER A 270 11.31 -3.58 8.33
C SER A 270 11.87 -4.07 7.01
N SER A 271 11.40 -5.22 6.52
CA SER A 271 11.83 -5.81 5.24
C SER A 271 11.34 -5.04 4.02
N ILE A 272 10.24 -4.30 4.11
CA ILE A 272 9.61 -3.67 2.93
C ILE A 272 9.44 -2.15 3.04
N TRP A 273 9.59 -1.61 4.25
CA TRP A 273 9.40 -0.19 4.53
C TRP A 273 10.68 0.60 4.25
N SER A 274 11.13 0.58 2.99
CA SER A 274 12.37 1.23 2.52
C SER A 274 12.17 2.67 2.01
N VAL A 275 11.05 3.31 2.35
CA VAL A 275 10.62 4.56 1.68
C VAL A 275 11.30 5.82 2.24
N HIS A 276 11.97 5.73 3.39
CA HIS A 276 12.52 6.91 4.06
C HIS A 276 13.99 6.74 4.49
N PRO A 277 14.92 7.62 4.07
CA PRO A 277 16.34 7.52 4.43
C PRO A 277 16.63 7.49 5.94
N VAL A 278 15.76 8.14 6.74
CA VAL A 278 15.89 8.18 8.21
C VAL A 278 15.48 6.85 8.86
N LEU A 279 14.70 6.01 8.16
CA LEU A 279 14.21 4.72 8.66
C LEU A 279 15.05 3.55 8.16
N ALA A 280 16.34 3.73 7.87
CA ALA A 280 17.21 2.64 7.43
C ALA A 280 17.28 1.53 8.49
N PHE A 281 16.43 0.51 8.35
CA PHE A 281 16.30 -0.59 9.31
C PHE A 281 17.44 -1.59 9.16
N HIS A 282 17.99 -1.73 7.95
CA HIS A 282 19.18 -2.53 7.69
C HIS A 282 20.20 -1.75 6.87
N ASP A 283 21.37 -2.37 6.70
CA ASP A 283 22.38 -1.89 5.77
C ASP A 283 21.88 -2.12 4.33
N SER A 284 22.18 -1.17 3.43
CA SER A 284 21.63 -1.07 2.07
C SER A 284 21.68 -2.37 1.23
N LYS A 285 22.65 -3.25 1.49
CA LYS A 285 22.77 -4.56 0.81
C LYS A 285 21.90 -5.66 1.43
N GLY A 286 21.60 -5.58 2.73
CA GLY A 286 20.77 -6.54 3.45
C GLY A 286 19.27 -6.34 3.21
N ASP A 287 18.86 -5.10 2.92
CA ASP A 287 17.46 -4.72 2.70
C ASP A 287 16.80 -5.49 1.56
N TRP A 288 17.57 -5.87 0.53
CA TRP A 288 17.01 -6.54 -0.64
C TRP A 288 16.60 -7.98 -0.35
N SER A 289 17.51 -8.75 0.26
CA SER A 289 17.24 -10.15 0.59
C SER A 289 16.10 -10.28 1.59
N THR A 290 15.94 -9.34 2.52
CA THR A 290 14.82 -9.33 3.46
C THR A 290 13.50 -9.00 2.76
N ARG A 291 13.49 -8.01 1.86
CA ARG A 291 12.32 -7.67 1.03
C ARG A 291 11.86 -8.86 0.18
N GLU A 292 12.80 -9.53 -0.47
CA GLU A 292 12.52 -10.71 -1.26
C GLU A 292 11.92 -11.83 -0.39
N GLN A 293 12.53 -12.09 0.78
CA GLN A 293 12.02 -13.09 1.72
C GLN A 293 10.61 -12.77 2.22
N PHE A 294 10.27 -11.49 2.39
CA PHE A 294 8.92 -11.07 2.71
C PHE A 294 7.95 -11.48 1.60
N TRP A 295 8.20 -11.09 0.35
CA TRP A 295 7.30 -11.39 -0.77
C TRP A 295 7.16 -12.89 -1.03
N ARG A 296 8.17 -13.69 -0.69
CA ARG A 296 8.09 -15.17 -0.77
C ARG A 296 7.15 -15.77 0.28
N LYS A 297 6.99 -15.12 1.44
CA LYS A 297 6.14 -15.60 2.55
C LYS A 297 4.76 -14.94 2.56
N ALA A 298 4.62 -13.77 1.94
CA ALA A 298 3.40 -13.00 1.90
C ALA A 298 2.26 -13.82 1.31
N ASP A 299 1.07 -13.68 1.89
CA ASP A 299 -0.10 -14.37 1.39
C ASP A 299 -0.56 -13.79 0.04
N ARG A 300 -1.22 -14.63 -0.76
CA ARG A 300 -1.68 -14.24 -2.10
C ARG A 300 -2.63 -13.03 -2.08
N THR A 301 -3.39 -12.83 -1.00
CA THR A 301 -4.33 -11.71 -0.88
C THR A 301 -3.55 -10.41 -0.67
N ALA A 302 -2.55 -10.41 0.22
CA ALA A 302 -1.64 -9.29 0.42
C ALA A 302 -0.93 -8.86 -0.88
N ILE A 303 -0.41 -9.83 -1.63
CA ILE A 303 0.25 -9.57 -2.92
C ILE A 303 -0.72 -8.92 -3.91
N LYS A 304 -1.95 -9.45 -4.03
CA LYS A 304 -2.98 -8.88 -4.90
C LYS A 304 -3.37 -7.46 -4.51
N TRP A 305 -3.51 -7.18 -3.21
CA TRP A 305 -3.75 -5.83 -2.72
C TRP A 305 -2.60 -4.90 -3.08
N ARG A 306 -1.35 -5.33 -2.87
CA ARG A 306 -0.18 -4.54 -3.21
C ARG A 306 -0.16 -4.18 -4.68
N ILE A 307 -0.23 -5.16 -5.57
CA ILE A 307 -0.15 -4.88 -7.01
C ILE A 307 -1.32 -4.01 -7.47
N SER A 308 -2.53 -4.24 -6.95
CA SER A 308 -3.68 -3.37 -7.28
C SER A 308 -3.44 -1.93 -6.85
N SER A 309 -2.88 -1.72 -5.66
CA SER A 309 -2.53 -0.37 -5.19
C SER A 309 -1.44 0.29 -6.03
N ILE A 310 -0.47 -0.47 -6.54
CA ILE A 310 0.57 0.03 -7.42
C ILE A 310 -0.03 0.43 -8.77
N PHE A 311 -0.91 -0.41 -9.33
CA PHE A 311 -1.63 -0.12 -10.55
C PHE A 311 -2.44 1.18 -10.43
N ASP A 312 -3.22 1.32 -9.35
CA ASP A 312 -4.01 2.52 -9.09
C ASP A 312 -3.12 3.76 -8.93
N LEU A 313 -1.97 3.62 -8.25
CA LEU A 313 -0.98 4.67 -8.14
C LEU A 313 -0.45 5.10 -9.51
N MET A 314 -0.20 4.16 -10.44
CA MET A 314 0.30 4.43 -11.79
C MET A 314 -0.77 5.01 -12.71
N MET A 315 -2.03 4.64 -12.54
CA MET A 315 -3.17 5.14 -13.33
C MET A 315 -3.57 6.58 -13.00
N ASP A 316 -3.22 7.09 -11.83
CA ASP A 316 -3.61 8.43 -11.40
C ASP A 316 -2.78 9.54 -12.09
N VAL A 317 -3.00 9.77 -13.39
CA VAL A 317 -2.25 10.73 -14.23
C VAL A 317 -2.35 12.17 -13.71
N LYS A 318 -3.42 12.50 -12.98
CA LYS A 318 -3.64 13.85 -12.43
C LYS A 318 -2.75 14.14 -11.22
N ARG A 319 -2.18 13.10 -10.60
CA ARG A 319 -1.39 13.22 -9.39
C ARG A 319 0.07 13.50 -9.71
N ASN A 320 0.63 14.51 -9.04
CA ASN A 320 2.08 14.65 -8.91
C ASN A 320 2.62 13.43 -8.18
N LEU A 321 3.28 12.55 -8.93
CA LEU A 321 3.78 11.30 -8.42
C LEU A 321 4.96 11.57 -7.48
N ASN A 322 4.87 11.14 -6.22
CA ASN A 322 6.04 11.11 -5.36
C ASN A 322 7.00 10.03 -5.91
N LEU A 323 8.11 10.47 -6.50
CA LEU A 323 9.04 9.60 -7.23
C LEU A 323 9.61 8.49 -6.34
N ASP A 324 9.86 8.75 -5.05
CA ASP A 324 10.38 7.73 -4.14
C ASP A 324 9.31 6.69 -3.78
N THR A 325 8.06 7.11 -3.65
CA THR A 325 6.94 6.17 -3.43
C THR A 325 6.72 5.29 -4.66
N ALA A 326 6.76 5.89 -5.85
CA ALA A 326 6.63 5.17 -7.12
C ALA A 326 7.82 4.22 -7.36
N PHE A 327 9.04 4.68 -7.12
CA PHE A 327 10.26 3.87 -7.18
C PHE A 327 10.11 2.60 -6.31
N ASN A 328 9.72 2.77 -5.04
CA ASN A 328 9.54 1.64 -4.12
C ASN A 328 8.42 0.68 -4.56
N ALA A 329 7.34 1.21 -5.15
CA ALA A 329 6.26 0.42 -5.71
C ALA A 329 6.71 -0.39 -6.94
N LEU A 330 7.51 0.18 -7.82
CA LEU A 330 7.99 -0.48 -9.03
C LEU A 330 9.06 -1.54 -8.73
N VAL A 331 9.87 -1.32 -7.69
CA VAL A 331 10.74 -2.35 -7.11
C VAL A 331 9.94 -3.61 -6.72
N ASP A 332 8.77 -3.44 -6.09
CA ASP A 332 7.90 -4.59 -5.79
C ASP A 332 7.39 -5.29 -7.05
N CYS A 333 7.10 -4.55 -8.11
CA CYS A 333 6.66 -5.15 -9.37
C CYS A 333 7.73 -6.07 -9.94
N PHE A 334 8.99 -5.64 -9.96
CA PHE A 334 10.09 -6.50 -10.43
C PHE A 334 10.26 -7.76 -9.59
N GLU A 335 10.13 -7.66 -8.27
CA GLU A 335 10.16 -8.84 -7.40
C GLU A 335 9.02 -9.82 -7.68
N LEU A 336 7.84 -9.28 -7.97
CA LEU A 336 6.61 -10.05 -8.21
C LEU A 336 6.51 -10.60 -9.65
N ILE A 337 7.44 -10.26 -10.55
CA ILE A 337 7.55 -10.84 -11.89
C ILE A 337 8.33 -12.16 -11.91
N SER A 338 8.95 -12.54 -10.80
CA SER A 338 9.68 -13.79 -10.67
C SER A 338 8.82 -15.03 -11.02
N SER A 339 9.46 -16.04 -11.62
CA SER A 339 8.87 -17.33 -12.03
C SER A 339 8.20 -18.14 -10.90
N ARG A 340 8.41 -17.74 -9.64
CA ARG A 340 7.76 -18.34 -8.46
C ARG A 340 6.29 -17.95 -8.28
N TYR A 341 5.84 -16.87 -8.91
CA TYR A 341 4.47 -16.40 -8.78
C TYR A 341 3.60 -16.91 -9.93
N ASP A 342 2.30 -17.05 -9.67
CA ASP A 342 1.34 -17.42 -10.70
C ASP A 342 1.14 -16.30 -11.73
N ASP A 343 0.75 -16.69 -12.94
CA ASP A 343 0.58 -15.79 -14.09
C ASP A 343 -0.31 -14.58 -13.77
N ASP A 344 -1.38 -14.73 -12.97
CA ASP A 344 -2.28 -13.60 -12.61
C ASP A 344 -1.54 -12.52 -11.79
N ILE A 345 -0.64 -12.92 -10.88
CA ILE A 345 0.22 -11.96 -10.15
C ILE A 345 1.18 -11.29 -11.13
N VAL A 346 1.86 -12.07 -11.96
CA VAL A 346 2.88 -11.55 -12.88
C VAL A 346 2.28 -10.60 -13.92
N TYR A 347 1.14 -10.96 -14.53
CA TYR A 347 0.46 -10.09 -15.48
C TYR A 347 0.03 -8.76 -14.87
N ARG A 348 -0.45 -8.76 -13.63
CA ARG A 348 -0.81 -7.51 -12.93
C ARG A 348 0.42 -6.64 -12.63
N ALA A 349 1.54 -7.26 -12.26
CA ALA A 349 2.81 -6.55 -12.03
C ALA A 349 3.34 -5.94 -13.33
N LEU A 350 3.38 -6.72 -14.43
CA LEU A 350 3.72 -6.23 -15.77
C LEU A 350 2.81 -5.09 -16.20
N ARG A 351 1.49 -5.23 -16.01
CA ARG A 351 0.54 -4.17 -16.36
C ARG A 351 0.82 -2.88 -15.59
N SER A 352 1.17 -2.99 -14.31
CA SER A 352 1.55 -1.85 -13.48
C SER A 352 2.82 -1.17 -13.99
N LEU A 353 3.83 -1.95 -14.40
CA LEU A 353 5.05 -1.43 -15.04
C LEU A 353 4.73 -0.73 -16.36
N HIS A 354 3.94 -1.36 -17.24
CA HIS A 354 3.55 -0.76 -18.52
C HIS A 354 2.84 0.59 -18.30
N ARG A 355 1.89 0.65 -17.35
CA ARG A 355 1.23 1.92 -16.99
C ARG A 355 2.21 2.97 -16.47
N ALA A 356 3.25 2.56 -15.74
CA ALA A 356 4.29 3.48 -15.29
C ALA A 356 5.16 4.02 -16.44
N ILE A 357 5.48 3.18 -17.43
CA ILE A 357 6.26 3.54 -18.61
C ILE A 357 5.51 4.58 -19.45
N ILE A 358 4.24 4.33 -19.76
CA ILE A 358 3.43 5.23 -20.61
C ILE A 358 2.93 6.48 -19.88
N ARG A 359 3.13 6.56 -18.57
CA ARG A 359 2.67 7.71 -17.78
C ARG A 359 3.51 8.94 -18.12
N ASN A 360 2.91 9.83 -18.91
CA ASN A 360 3.38 11.17 -19.31
C ASN A 360 4.91 11.27 -19.51
N PRO A 361 5.40 11.24 -20.77
CA PRO A 361 6.82 11.33 -21.10
C PRO A 361 7.53 12.56 -20.49
N GLU A 362 6.82 13.68 -20.34
CA GLU A 362 7.36 14.91 -19.74
C GLU A 362 7.57 14.79 -18.21
N ALA A 363 6.95 13.79 -17.57
CA ALA A 363 6.77 13.70 -16.13
C ALA A 363 7.51 12.51 -15.47
N SER A 364 8.66 12.10 -15.99
CA SER A 364 9.61 11.19 -15.33
C SER A 364 9.19 9.71 -15.18
N GLY A 365 8.10 9.24 -15.81
CA GLY A 365 7.64 7.84 -15.70
C GLY A 365 8.72 6.81 -16.07
N GLN A 366 9.24 6.87 -17.30
CA GLN A 366 10.37 6.04 -17.76
C GLN A 366 11.60 6.17 -16.87
N TYR A 367 11.91 7.39 -16.40
CA TYR A 367 13.04 7.63 -15.50
C TYR A 367 12.86 6.87 -14.16
N VAL A 368 11.67 6.90 -13.56
CA VAL A 368 11.42 6.19 -12.29
C VAL A 368 11.45 4.68 -12.49
N VAL A 369 10.88 4.17 -13.60
CA VAL A 369 10.96 2.73 -13.93
C VAL A 369 12.41 2.30 -14.13
N GLY A 370 13.19 3.08 -14.90
CA GLY A 370 14.61 2.84 -15.11
C GLY A 370 15.42 2.87 -13.81
N ARG A 371 15.15 3.84 -12.92
CA ARG A 371 15.78 3.92 -11.59
C ARG A 371 15.42 2.71 -10.72
N ALA A 372 14.14 2.33 -10.66
CA ALA A 372 13.65 1.19 -9.88
C ALA A 372 14.28 -0.13 -10.34
N MET A 373 14.37 -0.29 -11.66
CA MET A 373 15.02 -1.41 -12.28
C MET A 373 16.52 -1.44 -12.00
N ALA A 374 17.25 -0.33 -12.19
CA ALA A 374 18.68 -0.28 -11.90
C ALA A 374 18.98 -0.68 -10.45
N ALA A 375 18.13 -0.26 -9.51
CA ALA A 375 18.20 -0.69 -8.11
C ALA A 375 17.91 -2.19 -7.94
N TYR A 376 16.88 -2.72 -8.60
CA TYR A 376 16.55 -4.16 -8.61
C TYR A 376 17.72 -4.99 -9.15
N LEU A 377 18.28 -4.61 -10.30
CA LEU A 377 19.39 -5.30 -10.96
C LEU A 377 20.65 -5.27 -10.10
N SER A 378 21.00 -4.10 -9.54
CA SER A 378 22.19 -3.94 -8.70
C SER A 378 22.13 -4.75 -7.41
N ALA A 379 20.92 -5.07 -6.93
CA ALA A 379 20.70 -5.79 -5.68
C ALA A 379 20.41 -7.29 -5.88
N SER A 380 20.11 -7.71 -7.11
CA SER A 380 19.70 -9.09 -7.42
C SER A 380 20.89 -9.95 -7.88
N PRO A 381 20.93 -11.24 -7.52
CA PRO A 381 21.88 -12.18 -8.12
C PRO A 381 21.61 -12.35 -9.63
N GLU A 382 22.66 -12.55 -10.43
CA GLU A 382 22.59 -12.68 -11.90
C GLU A 382 21.49 -13.65 -12.37
N GLY A 383 21.37 -14.83 -11.75
CA GLY A 383 20.33 -15.80 -12.11
C GLY A 383 18.90 -15.30 -11.91
N TYR A 384 18.67 -14.45 -10.90
CA TYR A 384 17.35 -13.84 -10.66
C TYR A 384 17.04 -12.76 -11.67
N ILE A 385 18.06 -12.00 -12.08
CA ILE A 385 17.93 -11.01 -13.15
C ILE A 385 17.52 -11.70 -14.45
N PHE A 386 18.26 -12.76 -14.83
CA PHE A 386 17.97 -13.54 -16.01
C PHE A 386 16.55 -14.12 -15.98
N ASP A 387 16.17 -14.76 -14.88
CA ASP A 387 14.82 -15.34 -14.71
C ASP A 387 13.72 -14.29 -14.86
N THR A 388 13.88 -13.13 -14.23
CA THR A 388 12.91 -12.03 -14.30
C THR A 388 12.81 -11.47 -15.72
N LEU A 389 13.93 -11.17 -16.39
CA LEU A 389 13.92 -10.64 -17.75
C LEU A 389 13.37 -11.65 -18.75
N ASN A 390 13.79 -12.92 -18.66
CA ASN A 390 13.28 -13.98 -19.51
C ASN A 390 11.76 -14.17 -19.31
N ARG A 391 11.27 -14.01 -18.07
CA ARG A 391 9.84 -14.07 -17.78
C ARG A 391 9.06 -12.89 -18.37
N VAL A 392 9.61 -11.67 -18.34
CA VAL A 392 9.02 -10.52 -19.05
C VAL A 392 8.89 -10.84 -20.54
N VAL A 393 9.97 -11.32 -21.16
CA VAL A 393 10.02 -11.65 -22.60
C VAL A 393 9.02 -12.75 -22.97
N GLU A 394 8.98 -13.83 -22.20
CA GLU A 394 8.04 -14.94 -22.40
C GLU A 394 6.58 -14.45 -22.38
N LEU A 395 6.21 -13.68 -21.36
CA LEU A 395 4.85 -13.19 -21.20
C LEU A 395 4.51 -12.12 -22.24
N ALA A 396 5.48 -11.31 -22.67
CA ALA A 396 5.32 -10.40 -23.80
C ALA A 396 5.06 -11.15 -25.13
N GLY A 397 5.73 -12.28 -25.36
CA GLY A 397 5.44 -13.13 -26.52
C GLY A 397 4.05 -13.78 -26.45
N LEU A 398 3.58 -14.15 -25.25
CA LEU A 398 2.20 -14.62 -25.08
C LEU A 398 1.17 -13.50 -25.32
N MET A 399 1.50 -12.27 -24.92
CA MET A 399 0.68 -11.09 -25.16
C MET A 399 0.52 -10.80 -26.65
N SER A 400 1.58 -10.86 -27.45
CA SER A 400 1.51 -10.61 -28.91
C SER A 400 0.60 -11.60 -29.64
N THR A 401 0.59 -12.87 -29.24
CA THR A 401 -0.33 -13.89 -29.82
C THR A 401 -1.81 -13.70 -29.48
N GLY A 402 -2.19 -12.72 -28.64
CA GLY A 402 -3.56 -12.49 -28.20
C GLY A 402 -4.13 -13.53 -27.23
N SER A 403 -3.37 -14.59 -26.91
CA SER A 403 -3.82 -15.71 -26.07
C SER A 403 -4.08 -15.32 -24.61
N THR A 404 -3.48 -14.22 -24.14
CA THR A 404 -3.49 -13.81 -22.73
C THR A 404 -4.13 -12.45 -22.46
N PHE A 405 -4.84 -11.88 -23.45
CA PHE A 405 -5.51 -10.58 -23.32
C PHE A 405 -6.40 -10.49 -22.07
N ARG A 406 -7.09 -11.58 -21.68
CA ARG A 406 -7.97 -11.58 -20.49
C ARG A 406 -7.23 -11.45 -19.15
N LEU A 407 -5.93 -11.74 -19.11
CA LEU A 407 -5.11 -11.66 -17.91
C LEU A 407 -4.38 -10.32 -17.82
N PHE A 408 -3.96 -9.78 -18.97
CA PHE A 408 -3.22 -8.52 -19.03
C PHE A 408 -4.11 -7.31 -19.27
N GLY A 409 -5.12 -7.40 -20.13
CA GLY A 409 -6.01 -6.32 -20.57
C GLY A 409 -7.28 -6.14 -19.71
N PHE A 410 -7.87 -4.95 -19.78
CA PHE A 410 -9.24 -4.66 -19.35
C PHE A 410 -10.14 -4.41 -20.57
N GLU A 411 -11.46 -4.54 -20.37
CA GLU A 411 -12.45 -4.28 -21.43
C GLU A 411 -12.37 -2.86 -22.01
N ASP A 412 -11.86 -1.89 -21.23
CA ASP A 412 -11.68 -0.50 -21.63
C ASP A 412 -10.34 -0.22 -22.35
N ASP A 413 -9.45 -1.21 -22.46
CA ASP A 413 -8.18 -1.02 -23.17
C ASP A 413 -8.39 -0.99 -24.69
N GLY A 414 -7.64 -0.10 -25.36
CA GLY A 414 -7.65 -0.01 -26.82
C GLY A 414 -7.14 -1.30 -27.48
N PRO A 415 -7.50 -1.56 -28.75
CA PRO A 415 -7.10 -2.76 -29.47
C PRO A 415 -5.58 -2.90 -29.60
N THR A 416 -4.84 -1.78 -29.62
CA THR A 416 -3.37 -1.76 -29.71
C THR A 416 -2.66 -1.90 -28.36
N PHE A 417 -3.38 -1.83 -27.23
CA PHE A 417 -2.76 -1.73 -25.91
C PHE A 417 -1.75 -2.84 -25.60
N THR A 418 -2.04 -4.06 -26.06
CA THR A 418 -1.17 -5.22 -25.89
C THR A 418 0.10 -5.11 -26.73
N LEU A 419 -0.05 -4.67 -27.98
CA LEU A 419 1.07 -4.47 -28.91
C LEU A 419 1.96 -3.32 -28.42
N ASP A 420 1.35 -2.21 -28.00
CA ASP A 420 2.05 -1.08 -27.38
C ASP A 420 2.84 -1.52 -26.15
N ALA A 421 2.25 -2.38 -25.31
CA ALA A 421 2.94 -2.93 -24.14
C ALA A 421 4.16 -3.76 -24.52
N VAL A 422 4.05 -4.62 -25.53
CA VAL A 422 5.17 -5.44 -26.02
C VAL A 422 6.29 -4.56 -26.56
N ILE A 423 5.96 -3.54 -27.37
CA ILE A 423 6.93 -2.57 -27.89
C ILE A 423 7.64 -1.85 -26.75
N HIS A 424 6.89 -1.34 -25.77
CA HIS A 424 7.47 -0.66 -24.61
C HIS A 424 8.36 -1.58 -23.77
N PHE A 425 8.01 -2.87 -23.62
CA PHE A 425 8.88 -3.81 -22.91
C PHE A 425 10.15 -4.13 -23.69
N ILE A 426 10.09 -4.24 -25.02
CA ILE A 426 11.28 -4.42 -25.86
C ILE A 426 12.20 -3.20 -25.71
N GLU A 427 11.66 -2.00 -25.92
CA GLU A 427 12.41 -0.74 -25.76
C GLU A 427 13.04 -0.67 -24.36
N TRP A 428 12.23 -0.91 -23.33
CA TRP A 428 12.68 -0.88 -21.94
C TRP A 428 13.79 -1.91 -21.67
N ILE A 429 13.65 -3.17 -22.10
CA ILE A 429 14.68 -4.20 -21.93
C ILE A 429 15.96 -3.86 -22.71
N THR A 430 15.85 -3.33 -23.92
CA THR A 430 17.03 -2.91 -24.69
C THR A 430 17.78 -1.77 -24.01
N SER A 431 17.08 -0.80 -23.40
CA SER A 431 17.72 0.28 -22.64
C SER A 431 18.57 -0.21 -21.45
N ILE A 432 18.24 -1.38 -20.89
CA ILE A 432 19.05 -2.02 -19.84
C ILE A 432 20.44 -2.36 -20.35
N SER A 433 20.50 -2.94 -21.55
CA SER A 433 21.74 -3.42 -22.17
C SER A 433 22.73 -2.29 -22.51
N GLU A 434 22.24 -1.06 -22.63
CA GLU A 434 23.07 0.13 -22.87
C GLU A 434 23.85 0.57 -21.64
N SER A 435 23.37 0.22 -20.44
CA SER A 435 23.94 0.71 -19.18
C SER A 435 25.15 -0.08 -18.70
N ASP A 436 25.27 -1.36 -19.07
CA ASP A 436 26.26 -2.29 -18.50
C ASP A 436 26.47 -3.54 -19.40
N GLU A 437 27.72 -3.98 -19.57
CA GLU A 437 28.09 -5.15 -20.40
C GLU A 437 27.54 -6.47 -19.85
N ASP A 438 27.51 -6.66 -18.53
CA ASP A 438 27.00 -7.88 -17.93
C ASP A 438 25.49 -7.94 -18.10
N HIS A 439 24.79 -6.83 -17.89
CA HIS A 439 23.37 -6.73 -18.21
C HIS A 439 23.08 -6.99 -19.69
N ARG A 440 23.91 -6.49 -20.61
CA ARG A 440 23.77 -6.81 -22.05
C ARG A 440 23.88 -8.30 -22.33
N ARG A 441 24.88 -8.98 -21.76
CA ARG A 441 25.02 -10.44 -21.91
C ARG A 441 23.79 -11.19 -21.39
N ILE A 442 23.22 -10.75 -20.26
CA ILE A 442 22.01 -11.34 -19.69
C ILE A 442 20.80 -11.10 -20.60
N VAL A 443 20.61 -9.88 -21.10
CA VAL A 443 19.51 -9.52 -22.02
C VAL A 443 19.59 -10.36 -23.30
N LEU A 444 20.77 -10.48 -23.91
CA LEU A 444 20.98 -11.29 -25.13
C LEU A 444 20.78 -12.79 -24.90
N ALA A 445 20.94 -13.28 -23.67
CA ALA A 445 20.65 -14.66 -23.33
C ALA A 445 19.13 -14.94 -23.21
N THR A 446 18.29 -13.90 -23.11
CA THR A 446 16.83 -14.05 -23.16
C THR A 446 16.33 -14.19 -24.60
N ASN A 447 15.05 -14.52 -24.78
CA ASN A 447 14.45 -14.64 -26.12
C ASN A 447 14.00 -13.30 -26.73
N ILE A 448 14.62 -12.18 -26.33
CA ILE A 448 14.19 -10.82 -26.70
C ILE A 448 14.24 -10.57 -28.22
N VAL A 449 15.22 -11.18 -28.90
CA VAL A 449 15.37 -11.10 -30.36
C VAL A 449 14.15 -11.70 -31.06
N HIS A 450 13.76 -12.92 -30.67
CA HIS A 450 12.61 -13.59 -31.25
C HIS A 450 11.30 -12.85 -30.95
N LEU A 451 11.16 -12.30 -29.74
CA LEU A 451 10.02 -11.46 -29.39
C LEU A 451 9.94 -10.22 -30.30
N ALA A 452 11.07 -9.55 -30.55
CA ALA A 452 11.11 -8.40 -31.44
C ALA A 452 10.72 -8.80 -32.87
N GLU A 453 11.29 -9.89 -33.40
CA GLU A 453 10.94 -10.44 -34.73
C GLU A 453 9.44 -10.71 -34.85
N GLN A 454 8.86 -11.43 -33.89
CA GLN A 454 7.43 -11.74 -33.89
C GLN A 454 6.56 -10.47 -33.83
N THR A 455 6.96 -9.50 -33.00
CA THR A 455 6.23 -8.22 -32.87
C THR A 455 6.24 -7.45 -34.19
N LEU A 456 7.32 -7.53 -34.95
CA LEU A 456 7.46 -6.89 -36.26
C LEU A 456 6.61 -7.57 -37.33
N GLU A 457 6.55 -8.91 -37.32
CA GLU A 457 5.64 -9.68 -38.18
C GLU A 457 4.17 -9.29 -37.91
N ASP A 458 3.77 -9.24 -36.63
CA ASP A 458 2.41 -8.86 -36.21
C ASP A 458 2.06 -7.41 -36.61
N LEU A 459 3.04 -6.49 -36.55
CA LEU A 459 2.86 -5.11 -37.00
C LEU A 459 2.62 -5.06 -38.51
N ASP A 460 3.43 -5.75 -39.32
CA ASP A 460 3.31 -5.76 -40.78
C ASP A 460 1.94 -6.30 -41.24
N GLU A 461 1.43 -7.33 -40.57
CA GLU A 461 0.08 -7.86 -40.84
C GLU A 461 -1.04 -6.86 -40.48
N SER A 462 -0.82 -6.01 -39.47
CA SER A 462 -1.82 -5.05 -38.98
C SER A 462 -1.95 -3.76 -39.82
N PHE A 463 -0.91 -3.38 -40.57
CA PHE A 463 -0.83 -2.09 -41.30
C PHE A 463 -1.45 -2.08 -42.70
N PHE A 464 -2.24 -3.08 -43.08
CA PHE A 464 -3.00 -3.09 -44.33
C PHE A 464 -4.22 -2.13 -44.37
N ASP A 465 -4.35 -1.19 -43.42
CA ASP A 465 -5.38 -0.12 -43.39
C ASP A 465 -4.76 1.31 -43.30
N ASP A 466 -3.85 1.58 -44.23
CA ASP A 466 -3.56 2.85 -44.96
C ASP A 466 -3.53 4.26 -44.31
N THR A 467 -3.51 4.46 -42.98
CA THR A 467 -3.49 5.87 -42.45
C THR A 467 -2.49 6.26 -41.37
N VAL A 468 -1.71 5.34 -40.79
CA VAL A 468 -0.57 5.73 -39.95
C VAL A 468 0.55 4.73 -40.22
N SER A 469 1.67 5.18 -40.78
CA SER A 469 2.80 4.29 -40.99
C SER A 469 3.60 4.17 -39.70
N PHE A 470 4.07 2.96 -39.35
CA PHE A 470 5.03 2.74 -38.27
C PHE A 470 6.25 3.69 -38.34
N LYS A 471 6.58 4.13 -39.56
CA LYS A 471 7.60 5.14 -39.89
C LYS A 471 7.39 6.50 -39.21
N ASP A 472 6.15 6.90 -38.92
CA ASP A 472 5.83 8.18 -38.28
C ASP A 472 5.89 8.10 -36.74
N LEU A 473 5.57 6.93 -36.17
CA LEU A 473 5.70 6.69 -34.72
C LEU A 473 7.17 6.51 -34.30
N VAL A 474 7.98 5.97 -35.21
CA VAL A 474 9.40 5.66 -34.99
C VAL A 474 10.32 6.83 -35.36
N ASN A 475 10.03 7.64 -36.40
CA ASN A 475 10.94 8.71 -36.84
C ASN A 475 11.17 9.84 -35.82
N ASP A 476 10.14 10.24 -35.08
CA ASP A 476 10.24 11.44 -34.22
C ASP A 476 10.86 11.14 -32.85
N TYR A 477 10.79 9.88 -32.39
CA TYR A 477 11.28 9.49 -31.06
C TYR A 477 12.64 8.77 -31.11
N TRP A 478 12.98 8.07 -32.21
CA TRP A 478 14.19 7.26 -32.30
C TRP A 478 15.40 8.00 -32.88
N LYS A 479 15.19 9.13 -33.57
CA LYS A 479 16.28 9.99 -34.08
C LYS A 479 17.15 10.64 -33.00
N GLU A 480 16.64 10.83 -31.78
CA GLU A 480 17.42 11.42 -30.67
C GLU A 480 18.25 10.39 -29.89
N LYS A 481 18.12 9.09 -30.18
CA LYS A 481 18.69 8.00 -29.36
C LYS A 481 19.71 7.10 -30.08
N ASP A 482 20.10 7.42 -31.32
CA ASP A 482 20.97 6.59 -32.19
C ASP A 482 20.50 5.12 -32.32
N VAL A 483 19.19 4.88 -32.32
CA VAL A 483 18.63 3.56 -32.62
C VAL A 483 17.86 3.69 -33.93
N GLU A 484 18.43 3.20 -35.03
CA GLU A 484 17.77 3.24 -36.34
C GLU A 484 17.12 1.89 -36.64
N LEU A 485 15.81 1.82 -36.45
CA LEU A 485 15.04 0.65 -36.85
C LEU A 485 14.72 0.75 -38.36
N TYR A 486 15.49 0.07 -39.20
CA TYR A 486 15.20 0.03 -40.64
C TYR A 486 14.10 -0.99 -40.93
N CYS A 487 12.89 -0.49 -41.23
CA CYS A 487 11.88 -1.31 -41.88
C CYS A 487 11.97 -1.11 -43.40
N ALA A 488 12.28 -2.19 -44.11
CA ALA A 488 12.43 -2.34 -45.55
C ALA A 488 13.55 -1.50 -46.22
N VAL A 489 14.66 -2.17 -46.52
CA VAL A 489 15.65 -1.70 -47.48
C VAL A 489 15.28 -2.22 -48.87
N TYR A 490 14.87 -1.32 -49.76
CA TYR A 490 14.77 -1.62 -51.19
C TYR A 490 16.12 -1.31 -51.83
N GLY A 491 16.84 -2.35 -52.29
CA GLY A 491 17.97 -2.17 -53.17
C GLY A 491 17.50 -1.74 -54.57
N PRO A 492 18.29 -0.96 -55.33
CA PRO A 492 17.94 -0.57 -56.71
C PRO A 492 17.64 -1.75 -57.65
N ASP A 493 18.11 -2.96 -57.31
CA ASP A 493 18.03 -4.15 -58.16
C ASP A 493 17.36 -5.39 -57.51
N SER A 494 16.79 -5.29 -56.30
CA SER A 494 16.18 -6.45 -55.61
C SER A 494 14.69 -6.58 -55.92
N VAL A 495 14.35 -7.12 -57.09
CA VAL A 495 12.95 -7.26 -57.55
C VAL A 495 12.15 -8.35 -56.81
N ASN A 496 12.72 -9.20 -55.93
CA ASN A 496 11.96 -10.36 -55.41
C ASN A 496 12.17 -10.79 -53.94
N ALA A 497 12.68 -9.96 -53.04
CA ALA A 497 12.58 -10.24 -51.60
C ALA A 497 12.98 -9.01 -50.76
N PRO A 498 12.14 -8.51 -49.83
CA PRO A 498 12.58 -7.56 -48.82
C PRO A 498 13.67 -8.18 -47.93
N ILE A 499 14.73 -7.40 -47.68
CA ILE A 499 15.64 -7.66 -46.57
C ILE A 499 15.20 -6.73 -45.45
N HIS A 500 14.76 -7.28 -44.32
CA HIS A 500 14.50 -6.49 -43.12
C HIS A 500 15.78 -6.49 -42.30
N VAL A 501 16.31 -5.30 -42.03
CA VAL A 501 17.54 -5.13 -41.27
C VAL A 501 17.16 -4.43 -39.97
N HIS A 502 17.03 -5.18 -38.88
CA HIS A 502 16.87 -4.54 -37.58
C HIS A 502 18.25 -4.27 -37.02
N VAL A 503 18.66 -3.01 -37.08
CA VAL A 503 19.84 -2.52 -36.38
C VAL A 503 19.40 -2.16 -34.97
N LEU A 504 19.45 -3.14 -34.07
CA LEU A 504 19.66 -2.78 -32.67
C LEU A 504 21.12 -2.33 -32.59
N ARG A 505 21.42 -1.25 -31.88
CA ARG A 505 22.74 -0.62 -31.77
C ARG A 505 23.90 -1.59 -31.45
N TRP A 506 23.67 -2.87 -31.18
CA TRP A 506 24.72 -3.87 -30.91
C TRP A 506 24.42 -5.25 -31.53
N SER A 507 23.41 -5.36 -32.39
CA SER A 507 23.04 -6.61 -33.08
C SER A 507 22.33 -6.31 -34.39
N LEU A 508 22.94 -6.74 -35.50
CA LEU A 508 22.31 -6.73 -36.81
C LEU A 508 21.43 -7.99 -36.94
N ILE A 509 20.11 -7.83 -36.94
CA ILE A 509 19.19 -8.91 -37.30
C ILE A 509 18.87 -8.74 -38.78
N VAL A 510 19.50 -9.56 -39.63
CA VAL A 510 19.22 -9.61 -41.07
C VAL A 510 18.15 -10.67 -41.30
N LEU A 511 16.94 -10.23 -41.63
CA LEU A 511 15.86 -11.09 -42.10
C LEU A 511 15.87 -11.06 -43.64
N LYS A 512 16.08 -12.22 -44.26
CA LYS A 512 16.01 -12.39 -45.72
C LYS A 512 14.72 -13.11 -46.08
N ASP A 513 13.88 -12.50 -46.92
CA ASP A 513 12.62 -13.09 -47.36
C ASP A 513 12.79 -14.29 -48.33
N GLN A 514 11.74 -15.10 -48.37
CA GLN A 514 11.63 -16.53 -48.54
C GLN A 514 11.66 -17.02 -49.99
N VAL A 515 12.75 -17.69 -50.41
CA VAL A 515 12.67 -18.69 -51.49
C VAL A 515 13.51 -19.95 -51.20
N GLU A 516 14.55 -19.88 -50.38
CA GLU A 516 15.48 -21.02 -50.19
C GLU A 516 15.87 -21.25 -48.73
N GLY A 517 15.05 -22.00 -47.97
CA GLY A 517 15.44 -22.72 -46.75
C GLY A 517 16.08 -21.89 -45.61
N ARG A 518 15.30 -21.63 -44.56
CA ARG A 518 15.67 -20.92 -43.30
C ARG A 518 17.17 -21.03 -42.93
N ARG A 519 17.90 -19.93 -43.05
CA ARG A 519 19.19 -19.73 -42.39
C ARG A 519 19.24 -18.33 -41.79
N PHE A 520 19.33 -18.30 -40.47
CA PHE A 520 19.60 -17.11 -39.67
C PHE A 520 21.12 -16.92 -39.56
N ARG A 521 21.58 -15.66 -39.55
CA ARG A 521 22.91 -15.31 -39.05
C ARG A 521 22.78 -14.13 -38.10
N ILE A 522 23.05 -14.36 -36.83
CA ILE A 522 23.40 -13.29 -35.90
C ILE A 522 24.86 -12.97 -36.21
N LEU A 523 25.11 -11.76 -36.68
CA LEU A 523 26.46 -11.30 -36.98
C LEU A 523 26.89 -10.36 -35.86
N SER A 524 27.95 -10.75 -35.16
CA SER A 524 28.65 -9.85 -34.23
C SER A 524 29.35 -8.79 -35.08
N LEU A 525 28.95 -7.53 -34.92
CA LEU A 525 29.66 -6.42 -35.55
C LEU A 525 31.02 -6.25 -34.86
N PRO A 526 32.11 -5.98 -35.59
CA PRO A 526 33.41 -5.79 -34.97
C PRO A 526 33.45 -4.53 -34.09
N ASP A 527 34.20 -4.59 -32.98
CA ASP A 527 34.22 -3.54 -31.95
C ASP A 527 34.65 -2.15 -32.47
N ASP A 528 35.38 -2.11 -33.58
CA ASP A 528 35.90 -0.89 -34.22
C ASP A 528 34.85 -0.10 -35.02
N TRP A 529 33.65 -0.66 -35.26
CA TRP A 529 32.53 0.04 -35.87
C TRP A 529 31.90 1.11 -34.98
N TRP A 530 32.07 1.01 -33.66
CA TRP A 530 31.41 1.88 -32.69
C TRP A 530 32.29 3.06 -32.29
N HIS A 531 32.68 3.87 -33.27
CA HIS A 531 33.34 5.16 -33.01
C HIS A 531 32.27 6.26 -32.90
N SER A 532 32.38 7.11 -31.88
CA SER A 532 31.46 8.24 -31.60
C SER A 532 31.28 9.23 -32.77
N ASP A 533 32.16 9.15 -33.76
CA ASP A 533 32.21 10.07 -34.90
C ASP A 533 31.56 9.46 -36.17
N HIS A 534 31.16 8.18 -36.14
CA HIS A 534 30.35 7.56 -37.19
C HIS A 534 28.88 7.94 -37.03
N ILE A 535 28.54 9.13 -37.49
CA ILE A 535 27.14 9.53 -37.69
C ILE A 535 26.62 8.77 -38.92
N THR A 536 25.82 7.72 -38.68
CA THR A 536 24.74 7.22 -39.57
C THR A 536 25.07 7.04 -41.05
N ASP A 537 26.18 6.40 -41.42
CA ASP A 537 26.38 6.00 -42.82
C ASP A 537 25.71 4.65 -43.07
N VAL A 538 24.44 4.72 -43.45
CA VAL A 538 23.68 3.63 -44.08
C VAL A 538 24.54 2.90 -45.12
N ASP A 539 25.31 3.66 -45.90
CA ASP A 539 26.20 3.16 -46.94
C ASP A 539 27.28 2.20 -46.40
N LEU A 540 27.77 2.35 -45.16
CA LEU A 540 28.72 1.40 -44.54
C LEU A 540 28.06 0.06 -44.20
N VAL A 541 26.82 0.10 -43.72
CA VAL A 541 26.03 -1.12 -43.46
C VAL A 541 25.71 -1.82 -44.78
N TYR A 542 25.36 -1.07 -45.84
CA TYR A 542 25.17 -1.61 -47.18
C TYR A 542 26.44 -2.22 -47.77
N ASP A 543 27.57 -1.51 -47.72
CA ASP A 543 28.85 -2.00 -48.24
C ASP A 543 29.28 -3.27 -47.51
N TRP A 544 29.07 -3.36 -46.20
CA TRP A 544 29.38 -4.57 -45.45
C TRP A 544 28.43 -5.73 -45.77
N ILE A 545 27.10 -5.49 -45.80
CA ILE A 545 26.11 -6.51 -46.22
C ILE A 545 26.38 -6.95 -47.66
N TYR A 546 26.90 -6.08 -48.52
CA TYR A 546 27.26 -6.40 -49.90
C TYR A 546 28.57 -7.21 -49.99
N ASN A 547 29.48 -7.04 -49.04
CA ASN A 547 30.80 -7.70 -49.02
C ASN A 547 30.81 -9.05 -48.28
N GLU A 548 29.87 -9.32 -47.37
CA GLU A 548 29.59 -10.63 -46.74
C GLU A 548 28.59 -11.46 -47.54
#